data_AF-A0A414LGL4-F1
#
_entry.id   AF-A0A414LGL4-F1
#
_cell.length_a   1.000
_cell.length_b   1.000
_cell.length_c   1.000
_cell.angle_alpha   90.00
_cell.angle_beta   90.00
_cell.angle_gamma   90.00
#
_symmetry.space_group_name_H-M   'P 1'
#
loop_
_entity.id
_entity.type
_entity.pdbx_description
1 polymer ?
#
loop_
_entity_poly.entity_id
_entity_poly.type
_entity_poly.pdbx_seq_one_letter_code
_entity_poly.pdbx_strand_id
1 'polypeptide(L)'
;MTAGTVLDRFPNLGLIPISLLKLRSSFWAGLVLCVLILPLAYGCFLGFGGIIMLFVEGKIFNLFISACGFLGCFLLYVLAYKSRILWKAFPNYYVKKKLLREAEYIQQNLSVNNGYVFIIKNYKFGIYNTKKNKVQIPAEYDLLSWVTEGKILNVQHNGRQYIMDIYGNELR
;
A
#
# COMPACT_ATOMS: atom_id res chain seq x y z
N MET A 1 15.60 20.09 25.77
CA MET A 1 15.82 20.42 24.34
C MET A 1 14.57 19.98 23.59
N THR A 2 13.67 20.91 23.29
CA THR A 2 12.40 20.64 22.63
C THR A 2 12.68 20.15 21.21
N ALA A 3 12.36 18.89 20.94
CA ALA A 3 12.42 18.31 19.62
C ALA A 3 11.44 19.07 18.72
N GLY A 4 11.93 20.11 18.04
CA GLY A 4 11.23 20.69 16.90
C GLY A 4 10.85 19.54 15.98
N THR A 5 9.59 19.50 15.60
CA THR A 5 9.09 18.41 14.78
C THR A 5 9.90 18.36 13.48
N VAL A 6 10.03 17.19 12.84
CA VAL A 6 10.78 17.04 11.57
C VAL A 6 10.33 18.09 10.52
N LEU A 7 9.07 18.52 10.62
CA LEU A 7 8.46 19.57 9.80
C LEU A 7 9.10 20.95 10.03
N ASP A 8 9.42 21.31 11.27
CA ASP A 8 10.04 22.60 11.63
C ASP A 8 11.49 22.69 11.14
N ARG A 9 12.21 21.55 11.08
CA ARG A 9 13.58 21.49 10.58
C ARG A 9 13.65 21.62 9.06
N PHE A 10 12.60 21.21 8.36
CA PHE A 10 12.58 21.13 6.90
C PHE A 10 11.29 21.69 6.27
N PRO A 11 11.00 22.98 6.46
CA PRO A 11 9.75 23.59 6.00
C PRO A 11 9.62 23.57 4.46
N ASN A 12 10.74 23.68 3.76
CA ASN A 12 10.78 23.75 2.29
C ASN A 12 10.60 22.39 1.59
N LEU A 13 10.65 21.27 2.33
CA LEU A 13 10.57 19.94 1.74
C LEU A 13 9.13 19.42 1.59
N GLY A 14 8.12 20.11 2.14
CA GLY A 14 6.71 19.71 1.99
C GLY A 14 6.46 18.27 2.46
N LEU A 15 6.99 17.94 3.64
CA LEU A 15 6.92 16.61 4.21
C LEU A 15 5.53 16.34 4.80
N ILE A 16 4.98 15.17 4.48
CA ILE A 16 3.70 14.71 5.03
C ILE A 16 3.92 13.37 5.69
N PRO A 17 3.33 13.13 6.88
CA PRO A 17 3.38 11.82 7.50
C PRO A 17 2.65 10.80 6.61
N ILE A 18 3.25 9.62 6.44
CA ILE A 18 2.73 8.58 5.53
C ILE A 18 1.35 8.06 5.99
N SER A 19 0.98 8.26 7.25
CA SER A 19 -0.38 8.01 7.75
C SER A 19 -1.43 8.78 6.93
N LEU A 20 -1.18 10.07 6.67
CA LEU A 20 -2.05 10.97 5.90
C LEU A 20 -1.95 10.76 4.38
N LEU A 21 -0.98 9.97 3.90
CA LEU A 21 -0.85 9.66 2.48
C LEU A 21 -2.05 8.83 2.01
N LYS A 22 -2.93 9.46 1.22
CA LYS A 22 -4.03 8.78 0.53
C LYS A 22 -3.53 8.23 -0.80
N LEU A 23 -3.05 6.98 -0.83
CA LEU A 23 -2.78 6.32 -2.10
C LEU A 23 -4.10 6.15 -2.87
N ARG A 24 -4.08 6.47 -4.16
CA ARG A 24 -5.22 6.27 -5.06
C ARG A 24 -5.61 4.80 -5.02
N SER A 25 -6.85 4.50 -4.63
CA SER A 25 -7.40 3.15 -4.73
C SER A 25 -7.35 2.67 -6.18
N SER A 26 -6.95 1.42 -6.41
CA SER A 26 -7.06 0.83 -7.75
C SER A 26 -8.52 0.51 -8.01
N PHE A 27 -9.07 1.06 -9.09
CA PHE A 27 -10.46 0.79 -9.52
C PHE A 27 -10.72 -0.72 -9.66
N TRP A 28 -9.75 -1.45 -10.19
CA TRP A 28 -9.77 -2.91 -10.31
C TRP A 28 -9.88 -3.62 -8.97
N ALA A 29 -9.33 -3.05 -7.89
CA ALA A 29 -9.44 -3.61 -6.55
C ALA A 29 -10.89 -3.61 -6.05
N GLY A 30 -11.60 -2.51 -6.31
CA GLY A 30 -13.03 -2.39 -6.01
C GLY A 30 -13.86 -3.39 -6.82
N LEU A 31 -13.59 -3.51 -8.13
CA LEU A 31 -14.29 -4.48 -8.97
C LEU A 31 -14.08 -5.93 -8.52
N VAL A 32 -12.84 -6.34 -8.22
CA VAL A 32 -12.55 -7.70 -7.73
C VAL A 32 -13.27 -7.96 -6.40
N LEU A 33 -13.30 -6.97 -5.50
CA LEU A 33 -14.03 -7.10 -4.24
C LEU A 33 -15.54 -7.28 -4.49
N CYS A 34 -16.15 -6.50 -5.38
CA CYS A 34 -17.56 -6.62 -5.74
C CYS A 34 -17.87 -8.00 -6.36
N VAL A 35 -17.02 -8.47 -7.28
CA VAL A 35 -17.18 -9.80 -7.91
C VAL A 35 -17.10 -10.95 -6.90
N LEU A 36 -16.43 -10.77 -5.75
CA LEU A 36 -16.37 -11.79 -4.70
C LEU A 36 -17.48 -11.66 -3.67
N ILE A 37 -17.87 -10.43 -3.30
CA ILE A 37 -18.89 -10.18 -2.28
C ILE A 37 -20.30 -10.45 -2.82
N LEU A 38 -20.61 -10.07 -4.06
CA LEU A 38 -21.96 -10.21 -4.61
C LEU A 38 -22.41 -11.68 -4.71
N PRO A 39 -21.60 -12.63 -5.20
CA PRO A 39 -21.99 -14.05 -5.21
C PRO A 39 -22.08 -14.63 -3.81
N LEU A 40 -21.22 -14.21 -2.88
CA LEU A 40 -21.27 -14.67 -1.50
C LEU A 40 -22.56 -14.20 -0.81
N ALA A 41 -22.92 -12.93 -0.99
CA ALA A 41 -24.17 -12.37 -0.47
C ALA A 41 -25.40 -13.04 -1.09
N TYR A 42 -25.37 -13.31 -2.40
CA TYR A 42 -26.41 -14.06 -3.09
C TYR A 42 -26.53 -15.51 -2.56
N GLY A 43 -25.40 -16.17 -2.33
CA GLY A 43 -25.36 -17.49 -1.70
C GLY A 43 -25.95 -17.50 -0.29
N CYS A 44 -25.63 -16.49 0.54
CA CYS A 44 -26.24 -16.34 1.87
C CYS A 44 -27.77 -16.15 1.77
N PHE A 45 -28.23 -15.32 0.83
CA PHE A 45 -29.66 -15.08 0.63
C PHE A 45 -30.41 -16.35 0.24
N LEU A 46 -29.86 -17.13 -0.71
CA LEU A 46 -30.41 -18.44 -1.07
C LEU A 46 -30.40 -19.40 0.12
N GLY A 47 -29.33 -19.40 0.91
CA GLY A 47 -29.18 -20.18 2.15
C GLY A 47 -30.33 -19.95 3.11
N PHE A 48 -30.57 -18.69 3.51
CA PHE A 48 -31.67 -18.33 4.39
C PHE A 48 -33.04 -18.63 3.78
N GLY A 49 -33.23 -18.34 2.49
CA GLY A 49 -34.48 -18.64 1.79
C GLY A 49 -34.83 -20.14 1.77
N GLY A 50 -33.81 -20.99 1.60
CA GLY A 50 -33.98 -22.45 1.65
C GLY A 50 -34.44 -22.96 3.01
N ILE A 51 -33.94 -22.37 4.11
CA ILE A 51 -34.35 -22.72 5.47
C ILE A 51 -35.81 -22.29 5.72
N ILE A 52 -36.19 -21.08 5.32
CA ILE A 52 -37.57 -20.59 5.47
C ILE A 52 -38.54 -21.49 4.70
N MET A 53 -38.21 -21.87 3.46
CA MET A 53 -39.05 -22.74 2.64
C MET A 53 -39.20 -24.15 3.20
N LEU A 54 -38.22 -24.66 3.95
CA LEU A 54 -38.35 -25.92 4.67
C LEU A 54 -39.45 -25.84 5.74
N PHE A 55 -39.52 -24.75 6.49
CA PHE A 55 -40.55 -24.57 7.52
C PHE A 55 -41.95 -24.32 6.94
N VAL A 56 -42.05 -23.70 5.76
CA VAL A 56 -43.34 -23.37 5.13
C VAL A 56 -43.91 -24.52 4.31
N GLU A 57 -43.09 -25.16 3.46
CA GLU A 57 -43.57 -26.18 2.50
C GLU A 57 -43.13 -27.61 2.83
N GLY A 58 -42.21 -27.81 3.79
CA GLY A 58 -41.68 -29.14 4.14
C GLY A 58 -40.81 -29.79 3.04
N LYS A 59 -40.49 -29.07 1.97
CA LYS A 59 -39.75 -29.61 0.81
C LYS A 59 -38.24 -29.58 1.03
N ILE A 60 -37.69 -30.72 1.43
CA ILE A 60 -36.23 -30.94 1.64
C ILE A 60 -35.40 -30.68 0.36
N PHE A 61 -35.96 -30.91 -0.83
CA PHE A 61 -35.24 -30.73 -2.09
C PHE A 61 -34.76 -29.29 -2.30
N ASN A 62 -35.55 -28.29 -1.90
CA ASN A 62 -35.20 -26.87 -2.01
C ASN A 62 -34.05 -26.48 -1.06
N LEU A 63 -33.99 -27.11 0.12
CA LEU A 63 -32.88 -26.94 1.05
C LEU A 63 -31.57 -27.47 0.46
N PHE A 64 -31.62 -28.61 -0.24
CA PHE A 64 -30.44 -29.20 -0.86
C PHE A 64 -29.85 -28.31 -1.96
N ILE A 65 -30.68 -27.79 -2.86
CA ILE A 65 -30.23 -26.86 -3.93
C ILE A 65 -29.60 -25.60 -3.32
N SER A 66 -30.25 -25.04 -2.30
CA SER A 66 -29.76 -23.86 -1.58
C SER A 66 -28.40 -24.11 -0.91
N ALA A 67 -28.26 -25.24 -0.21
CA ALA A 67 -27.00 -25.62 0.44
C ALA A 67 -25.86 -25.82 -0.57
N CYS A 68 -26.13 -26.46 -1.72
CA CYS A 68 -25.15 -26.61 -2.80
C CYS A 68 -24.72 -25.26 -3.37
N GLY A 69 -25.65 -24.31 -3.56
CA GLY A 69 -25.34 -22.96 -4.01
C GLY A 69 -24.43 -22.20 -3.03
N PHE A 70 -24.75 -22.26 -1.73
CA PHE A 70 -23.93 -21.65 -0.68
C PHE A 70 -22.51 -22.24 -0.62
N LEU A 71 -22.40 -23.57 -0.65
CA LEU A 71 -21.11 -24.28 -0.67
C LEU A 71 -20.28 -23.90 -1.90
N GLY A 72 -20.91 -23.80 -3.08
CA GLY A 72 -20.24 -23.38 -4.32
C GLY A 72 -19.67 -21.97 -4.23
N CYS A 73 -20.46 -21.00 -3.76
CA CYS A 73 -20.02 -19.61 -3.56
C CYS A 73 -18.88 -19.52 -2.52
N PHE A 74 -18.98 -20.28 -1.44
CA PHE A 74 -17.93 -20.34 -0.41
C PHE A 74 -16.63 -20.93 -0.97
N LEU A 75 -16.70 -22.01 -1.75
CA LEU A 75 -15.54 -22.63 -2.40
C LEU A 75 -14.84 -21.65 -3.36
N LEU A 76 -15.60 -20.93 -4.19
CA LEU A 76 -15.05 -19.89 -5.07
C LEU A 76 -14.35 -18.79 -4.28
N TYR A 77 -14.93 -18.35 -3.16
CA TYR A 77 -14.31 -17.36 -2.29
C TYR A 77 -12.98 -17.88 -1.68
N VAL A 78 -12.96 -19.11 -1.17
CA VAL A 78 -11.74 -19.73 -0.62
C VAL A 78 -10.67 -19.90 -1.69
N LEU A 79 -11.04 -20.31 -2.90
CA LEU A 79 -10.12 -20.40 -4.04
C LEU A 79 -9.58 -19.03 -4.45
N ALA A 80 -10.41 -17.99 -4.48
CA ALA A 80 -9.99 -16.62 -4.77
C ALA A 80 -9.05 -16.06 -3.69
N TYR A 81 -9.30 -16.40 -2.42
CA TYR A 81 -8.42 -16.07 -1.31
C TYR A 81 -7.06 -16.79 -1.43
N LYS A 82 -7.07 -18.10 -1.69
CA LYS A 82 -5.87 -18.94 -1.81
C LYS A 82 -5.02 -18.60 -3.05
N SER A 83 -5.66 -18.30 -4.17
CA SER A 83 -5.01 -17.94 -5.45
C SER A 83 -4.32 -16.57 -5.43
N ARG A 84 -4.34 -15.86 -4.29
CA ARG A 84 -3.74 -14.54 -4.11
C ARG A 84 -4.26 -13.47 -5.09
N ILE A 85 -5.40 -13.70 -5.74
CA ILE A 85 -6.02 -12.73 -6.68
C ILE A 85 -6.36 -11.43 -5.95
N LEU A 86 -6.90 -11.54 -4.74
CA LEU A 86 -7.11 -10.40 -3.84
C LEU A 86 -5.82 -9.61 -3.60
N TRP A 87 -4.69 -10.29 -3.44
CA TRP A 87 -3.41 -9.65 -3.15
C TRP A 87 -2.89 -8.86 -4.37
N LYS A 88 -3.08 -9.42 -5.58
CA LYS A 88 -2.78 -8.72 -6.85
C LYS A 88 -3.72 -7.53 -7.09
N ALA A 89 -4.95 -7.60 -6.62
CA ALA A 89 -5.95 -6.54 -6.79
C ALA A 89 -5.67 -5.32 -5.89
N PHE A 90 -5.06 -5.50 -4.72
CA PHE A 90 -4.74 -4.43 -3.75
C PHE A 90 -3.24 -4.10 -3.64
N PRO A 91 -2.50 -3.79 -4.72
CA PRO A 91 -1.05 -3.55 -4.64
C PRO A 91 -0.73 -2.34 -3.75
N ASN A 92 -1.57 -1.30 -3.79
CA ASN A 92 -1.34 -0.05 -3.08
C ASN A 92 -1.44 -0.20 -1.55
N TYR A 93 -2.22 -1.17 -1.05
CA TYR A 93 -2.28 -1.47 0.37
C TYR A 93 -0.94 -2.02 0.88
N TYR A 94 -0.35 -2.97 0.15
CA TYR A 94 0.96 -3.54 0.49
C TYR A 94 2.08 -2.52 0.40
N VAL A 95 2.06 -1.70 -0.66
CA VAL A 95 3.02 -0.61 -0.83
C VAL A 95 2.95 0.36 0.34
N LYS A 96 1.74 0.81 0.73
CA LYS A 96 1.56 1.69 1.90
C LYS A 96 2.08 1.04 3.17
N LYS A 97 1.73 -0.22 3.42
CA LYS A 97 2.14 -0.95 4.63
C LYS A 97 3.65 -1.15 4.69
N LYS A 98 4.29 -1.43 3.55
CA LYS A 98 5.75 -1.54 3.44
C LYS A 98 6.42 -0.18 3.68
N LEU A 99 5.92 0.86 3.02
CA LEU A 99 6.43 2.23 3.17
C LEU A 99 6.32 2.71 4.62
N LEU A 100 5.20 2.43 5.32
CA LEU A 100 5.02 2.75 6.74
C LEU A 100 6.04 2.05 7.66
N ARG A 101 6.60 0.90 7.26
CA ARG A 101 7.67 0.24 8.02
C ARG A 101 9.02 0.88 7.78
N GLU A 102 9.22 1.44 6.59
CA GLU A 102 10.50 1.96 6.10
C GLU A 102 10.63 3.48 6.30
N ALA A 103 9.53 4.19 6.51
CA ALA A 103 9.50 5.65 6.65
C ALA A 103 8.30 6.14 7.47
N GLU A 104 8.47 7.29 8.12
CA GLU A 104 7.42 8.02 8.85
C GLU A 104 6.88 9.20 8.03
N TYR A 105 7.76 9.93 7.35
CA TYR A 105 7.42 11.05 6.49
C TYR A 105 7.85 10.80 5.05
N ILE A 106 7.08 11.33 4.11
CA ILE A 106 7.36 11.30 2.68
C ILE A 106 7.15 12.69 2.09
N GLN A 107 7.98 13.04 1.11
CA GLN A 107 7.81 14.28 0.35
C GLN A 107 6.51 14.24 -0.47
N GLN A 108 5.64 15.24 -0.30
CA GLN A 108 4.33 15.28 -0.96
C GLN A 108 4.42 15.42 -2.48
N ASN A 109 5.48 16.08 -2.98
CA ASN A 109 5.63 16.36 -4.40
C ASN A 109 6.17 15.15 -5.19
N LEU A 110 5.35 14.11 -5.28
CA LEU A 110 5.66 12.84 -5.95
C LEU A 110 5.89 12.97 -7.47
N SER A 111 5.47 14.08 -8.10
CA SER A 111 5.52 14.30 -9.54
C SER A 111 6.76 15.05 -10.04
N VAL A 112 7.50 15.75 -9.17
CA VAL A 112 8.61 16.61 -9.63
C VAL A 112 9.89 15.84 -9.88
N ASN A 113 10.17 14.78 -9.11
CA ASN A 113 11.52 14.20 -9.05
C ASN A 113 11.68 12.88 -9.83
N ASN A 114 11.12 12.79 -11.04
CA ASN A 114 11.35 11.66 -11.97
C ASN A 114 10.99 10.25 -11.40
N GLY A 115 10.21 10.20 -10.32
CA GLY A 115 9.83 8.99 -9.59
C GLY A 115 10.67 8.67 -8.34
N TYR A 116 11.52 9.58 -7.85
CA TYR A 116 12.26 9.45 -6.60
C TYR A 116 11.79 10.48 -5.59
N VAL A 117 11.46 10.06 -4.37
CA VAL A 117 11.02 10.96 -3.30
C VAL A 117 11.83 10.75 -2.05
N PHE A 118 12.04 11.84 -1.31
CA PHE A 118 12.68 11.75 0.01
C PHE A 118 11.73 11.11 1.01
N ILE A 119 12.30 10.22 1.80
CA ILE A 119 11.65 9.60 2.95
C ILE A 119 12.46 9.91 4.20
N ILE A 120 11.77 10.03 5.33
CA ILE A 120 12.41 10.26 6.62
C ILE A 120 11.94 9.21 7.61
N LYS A 121 12.90 8.63 8.33
CA LYS A 121 12.67 7.73 9.46
C LYS A 121 13.66 8.07 10.56
N ASN A 122 13.22 8.19 11.82
CA ASN A 122 14.10 8.51 12.94
C ASN A 122 15.03 9.73 12.69
N TYR A 123 14.51 10.80 12.06
CA TYR A 123 15.28 12.01 11.68
C TYR A 123 16.39 11.80 10.63
N LYS A 124 16.46 10.63 9.99
CA LYS A 124 17.42 10.34 8.92
C LYS A 124 16.71 10.29 7.57
N PHE A 125 17.41 10.74 6.53
CA PHE A 125 16.95 10.81 5.14
C PHE A 125 17.29 9.56 4.36
N GLY A 126 16.34 9.14 3.53
CA GLY A 126 16.51 8.11 2.51
C GLY A 126 15.75 8.48 1.24
N ILE A 127 15.83 7.61 0.24
CA ILE A 127 15.18 7.80 -1.06
C ILE A 127 14.31 6.60 -1.39
N TYR A 128 13.08 6.90 -1.76
CA TYR A 128 12.11 5.93 -2.22
C TYR A 128 11.82 6.09 -3.71
N ASN A 129 11.86 4.99 -4.45
CA ASN A 129 11.49 4.97 -5.85
C ASN A 129 9.99 4.62 -5.98
N THR A 130 9.19 5.58 -6.42
CA THR A 130 7.74 5.45 -6.60
C THR A 130 7.36 4.59 -7.80
N LYS A 131 8.21 4.51 -8.83
CA LYS A 131 7.99 3.65 -10.02
C LYS A 131 8.18 2.17 -9.68
N LYS A 132 9.23 1.85 -8.91
CA LYS A 132 9.56 0.48 -8.50
C LYS A 132 8.93 0.05 -7.17
N ASN A 133 8.27 0.98 -6.46
CA ASN A 133 7.72 0.80 -5.12
C ASN A 133 8.72 0.18 -4.12
N LYS A 134 9.95 0.70 -4.11
CA LYS A 134 11.04 0.18 -3.28
C LYS A 134 11.89 1.34 -2.76
N VAL A 135 12.37 1.23 -1.52
CA VAL A 135 13.46 2.07 -1.02
C VAL A 135 14.70 1.82 -1.86
N GLN A 136 15.19 2.89 -2.47
CA GLN A 136 16.41 2.91 -3.26
C GLN A 136 17.61 3.15 -2.34
N ILE A 137 17.49 4.11 -1.42
CA ILE A 137 18.52 4.46 -0.44
C ILE A 137 17.88 4.44 0.96
N PRO A 138 18.41 3.67 1.93
CA PRO A 138 17.84 3.59 3.27
C PRO A 138 17.93 4.92 4.01
N ALA A 139 17.05 5.09 5.00
CA ALA A 139 16.99 6.30 5.82
C ALA A 139 18.09 6.33 6.89
N GLU A 140 19.33 6.58 6.47
CA GLU A 140 20.53 6.56 7.33
C GLU A 140 21.31 7.88 7.31
N TYR A 141 21.03 8.74 6.33
CA TYR A 141 21.77 9.97 6.07
C TYR A 141 21.22 11.13 6.89
N ASP A 142 22.07 12.09 7.29
CA ASP A 142 21.65 13.25 8.08
C ASP A 142 20.88 14.26 7.22
N LEU A 143 21.31 14.44 5.99
CA LEU A 143 20.67 15.31 5.00
C LEU A 143 20.91 14.76 3.60
N LEU A 144 19.87 14.79 2.77
CA LEU A 144 19.97 14.52 1.34
C LEU A 144 19.34 15.68 0.57
N SER A 145 20.02 16.16 -0.46
CA SER A 145 19.48 17.17 -1.39
C SER A 145 19.89 16.84 -2.82
N TRP A 146 19.08 17.27 -3.80
CA TRP A 146 19.37 17.02 -5.20
C TRP A 146 20.38 18.03 -5.73
N VAL A 147 21.48 17.54 -6.32
CA VAL A 147 22.36 18.35 -7.18
C VAL A 147 21.86 18.28 -8.62
N THR A 148 21.49 17.06 -9.04
CA THR A 148 20.82 16.81 -10.33
C THR A 148 19.67 15.87 -10.08
N GLU A 149 18.46 16.35 -10.34
CA GLU A 149 17.22 15.63 -10.04
C GLU A 149 17.22 14.19 -10.60
N GLY A 150 17.01 13.22 -9.71
CA GLY A 150 16.93 11.81 -10.06
C GLY A 150 18.26 11.17 -10.52
N LYS A 151 19.40 11.84 -10.37
CA LYS A 151 20.73 11.31 -10.74
C LYS A 151 21.78 11.48 -9.66
N ILE A 152 21.93 12.71 -9.15
CA ILE A 152 23.05 13.10 -8.28
C ILE A 152 22.52 13.79 -7.03
N LEU A 153 23.06 13.37 -5.89
CA LEU A 153 22.66 13.80 -4.56
C LEU A 153 23.85 14.41 -3.83
N ASN A 154 23.60 15.51 -3.14
CA ASN A 154 24.48 16.00 -2.10
C ASN A 154 24.06 15.36 -0.79
N VAL A 155 25.05 14.84 -0.06
CA VAL A 155 24.86 13.98 1.09
C VAL A 155 25.57 14.59 2.27
N GLN A 156 24.88 14.66 3.40
CA GLN A 156 25.51 14.83 4.69
C GLN A 156 25.37 13.54 5.50
N HIS A 157 26.49 12.97 5.91
CA HIS A 157 26.51 11.74 6.70
C HIS A 157 27.63 11.79 7.73
N ASN A 158 27.28 11.68 9.01
CA ASN A 158 28.20 11.69 10.15
C ASN A 158 29.15 12.91 10.12
N GLY A 159 28.62 14.08 9.73
CA GLY A 159 29.35 15.34 9.64
C GLY A 159 30.21 15.54 8.39
N ARG A 160 30.29 14.55 7.48
CA ARG A 160 30.94 14.71 6.17
C ARG A 160 29.92 15.09 5.11
N GLN A 161 30.35 15.91 4.15
CA GLN A 161 29.58 16.26 2.96
C GLN A 161 30.26 15.71 1.72
N TYR A 162 29.51 15.03 0.87
CA TYR A 162 30.00 14.47 -0.38
C TYR A 162 28.86 14.30 -1.39
N ILE A 163 29.21 14.05 -2.64
CA ILE A 163 28.25 13.83 -3.71
C ILE A 163 28.16 12.33 -4.00
N MET A 164 26.94 11.80 -4.11
CA MET A 164 26.72 10.42 -4.52
C MET A 164 25.70 10.30 -5.65
N ASP A 165 25.73 9.19 -6.36
CA ASP A 165 24.68 8.82 -7.30
C ASP A 165 23.43 8.25 -6.60
N ILE A 166 22.33 8.08 -7.33
CA ILE A 166 21.10 7.45 -6.83
C ILE A 166 21.24 5.96 -6.45
N TYR A 167 22.40 5.36 -6.69
CA TYR A 167 22.73 3.98 -6.32
C TYR A 167 23.59 3.90 -5.06
N GLY A 168 24.02 5.03 -4.51
CA GLY A 168 24.85 5.13 -3.31
C GLY A 168 26.36 5.13 -3.58
N ASN A 169 26.79 5.25 -4.84
CA ASN A 169 28.20 5.39 -5.18
C ASN A 169 28.64 6.84 -5.02
N GLU A 170 29.69 7.08 -4.24
CA GLU A 170 30.32 8.40 -4.08
C GLU A 170 31.02 8.81 -5.38
N LEU A 171 30.80 10.04 -5.84
CA LEU A 171 31.28 10.53 -7.14
C LEU A 171 32.50 11.47 -7.05
N ARG A 172 32.63 12.26 -5.97
CA ARG A 172 33.82 12.97 -5.46
C ARG A 172 33.42 14.06 -4.48
#